data_AF-A0A960Q5D5-F1
#
_entry.id   AF-A0A960Q5D5-F1
#
_cell.length_a   1.000
_cell.length_b   1.000
_cell.length_c   1.000
_cell.angle_alpha   90.00
_cell.angle_beta   90.00
_cell.angle_gamma   90.00
#
_symmetry.space_group_name_H-M   'P 1'
#
loop_
_entity.id
_entity.type
_entity.pdbx_description
1 polymer ?
#
loop_
_entity_poly.entity_id
_entity_poly.type
_entity_poly.pdbx_seq_one_letter_code
_entity_poly.pdbx_strand_id
1 'polypeptide(L)'
;MWRYAILVGLCALLLHCEDKRETDAQKLYDAAIQYSENQDYDKALELLQRVKVEYLETKVADKAEIQIESIENLRHMLMDNQRAKINQRFTRIALALDNYKRRYRAYPLTIEDLKKLPEDIVPDFKDDLGNQIFYRGYASEGVSELEPDNYALGCFGSDGLPGGKGKDSDYFYQNGKEVSHLALPN
;
A
#
# COMPACT_ATOMS: atom_id res chain seq x y z
N MET A 1 -37.24 35.64 48.67
CA MET A 1 -36.97 34.19 48.59
C MET A 1 -37.20 33.65 47.16
N TRP A 2 -36.59 34.21 46.11
CA TRP A 2 -36.89 33.84 44.70
C TRP A 2 -35.62 33.91 43.82
N ARG A 3 -34.47 33.41 44.29
CA ARG A 3 -33.20 33.47 43.55
C ARG A 3 -32.47 32.15 43.32
N TYR A 4 -32.96 31.03 43.86
CA TYR A 4 -32.28 29.73 43.77
C TYR A 4 -32.86 28.74 42.74
N ALA A 5 -33.96 29.09 42.06
CA ALA A 5 -34.65 28.16 41.16
C ALA A 5 -34.06 28.07 39.74
N ILE A 6 -33.17 28.99 39.34
CA ILE A 6 -32.65 29.05 37.95
C ILE A 6 -31.37 28.23 37.77
N LEU A 7 -30.66 27.87 38.84
CA LEU A 7 -29.37 27.17 38.76
C LEU A 7 -29.46 25.65 38.59
N VAL A 8 -30.61 25.02 38.87
CA VAL A 8 -30.75 23.56 38.77
C VAL A 8 -31.17 23.12 37.36
N GLY A 9 -31.84 23.97 36.59
CA GLY A 9 -32.28 23.66 35.21
C GLY A 9 -31.14 23.62 34.18
N LEU A 10 -30.03 24.32 34.44
CA LEU A 10 -28.89 24.38 33.50
C LEU A 10 -27.98 23.14 33.58
N CYS A 11 -27.89 22.46 34.74
CA CYS A 11 -27.04 21.27 34.90
C CYS A 11 -27.64 20.01 34.27
N ALA A 12 -28.98 19.89 34.18
CA ALA A 12 -29.63 18.73 33.58
C ALA A 12 -29.49 18.67 32.04
N LEU A 13 -29.32 19.82 31.39
CA LEU A 13 -29.10 19.90 29.94
C LEU A 13 -27.67 19.55 29.51
N LEU A 14 -26.69 19.70 30.40
CA LEU A 14 -25.29 19.34 30.11
C LEU A 14 -25.07 17.82 30.20
N LEU A 15 -25.69 17.14 31.17
CA LEU A 15 -25.52 15.68 31.37
C LEU A 15 -26.19 14.82 30.28
N HIS A 16 -27.29 15.28 29.69
CA HIS A 16 -27.98 14.54 28.62
C HIS A 16 -27.28 14.64 27.25
N CYS A 17 -26.43 15.66 27.05
CA CYS A 17 -25.69 15.85 25.82
C CYS A 17 -24.42 14.98 25.79
N GLU A 18 -23.80 14.78 26.95
CA GLU A 18 -22.57 14.00 27.12
C GLU A 18 -22.79 12.51 26.80
N ASP A 19 -23.89 11.92 27.27
CA ASP A 19 -24.21 10.49 27.08
C ASP A 19 -24.52 10.13 25.61
N LYS A 20 -25.21 11.02 24.89
CA LYS A 20 -25.51 10.80 23.46
C LYS A 20 -24.25 10.92 22.61
N ARG A 21 -23.40 11.93 22.90
CA ARG A 21 -22.16 12.17 22.15
C ARG A 21 -21.16 11.03 22.35
N GLU A 22 -21.05 10.50 23.56
CA GLU A 22 -20.24 9.31 23.87
C GLU A 22 -20.76 8.07 23.10
N THR A 23 -22.07 7.86 23.09
CA THR A 23 -22.69 6.73 22.38
C THR A 23 -22.47 6.80 20.87
N ASP A 24 -22.60 7.98 20.27
CA ASP A 24 -22.39 8.15 18.83
C ASP A 24 -20.90 8.03 18.46
N ALA A 25 -19.98 8.50 19.30
CA ALA A 25 -18.55 8.26 19.16
C ALA A 25 -18.23 6.76 19.20
N GLN A 26 -18.82 6.02 20.16
CA GLN A 26 -18.60 4.59 20.33
C GLN A 26 -19.03 3.80 19.09
N LYS A 27 -20.16 4.13 18.47
CA LYS A 27 -20.61 3.47 17.22
C LYS A 27 -19.61 3.63 16.08
N LEU A 28 -19.06 4.84 15.91
CA LEU A 28 -18.04 5.10 14.89
C LEU A 28 -16.74 4.35 15.18
N TYR A 29 -16.34 4.31 16.45
CA TYR A 29 -15.18 3.54 16.90
C TYR A 29 -15.38 2.04 16.63
N ASP A 30 -16.53 1.46 17.00
CA ASP A 30 -16.83 0.04 16.78
C ASP A 30 -16.83 -0.30 15.29
N ALA A 31 -17.41 0.57 14.45
CA ALA A 31 -17.35 0.42 13.00
C ALA A 31 -15.89 0.44 12.48
N ALA A 32 -15.04 1.31 13.03
CA ALA A 32 -13.63 1.36 12.67
C ALA A 32 -12.88 0.08 13.05
N ILE A 33 -13.17 -0.49 14.22
CA ILE A 33 -12.62 -1.79 14.63
C ILE A 33 -13.05 -2.88 13.66
N GLN A 34 -14.32 -2.91 13.25
CA GLN A 34 -14.80 -3.88 12.27
C GLN A 34 -14.08 -3.74 10.91
N TYR A 35 -13.80 -2.52 10.45
CA TYR A 35 -12.99 -2.32 9.22
C TYR A 35 -11.54 -2.79 9.39
N SER A 36 -10.93 -2.53 10.56
CA SER A 36 -9.58 -3.00 10.88
C SER A 36 -9.50 -4.54 10.91
N GLU A 37 -10.49 -5.21 11.50
CA GLU A 37 -10.59 -6.68 11.51
C GLU A 37 -10.72 -7.27 10.09
N ASN A 38 -11.37 -6.54 9.20
CA ASN A 38 -11.48 -6.89 7.77
C ASN A 38 -10.27 -6.42 6.93
N GLN A 39 -9.19 -5.95 7.58
CA GLN A 39 -7.97 -5.44 6.94
C GLN A 39 -8.18 -4.21 6.04
N ASP A 40 -9.31 -3.51 6.16
CA ASP A 40 -9.58 -2.25 5.49
C ASP A 40 -9.09 -1.08 6.36
N TYR A 41 -7.76 -1.01 6.50
CA TYR A 41 -7.11 -0.07 7.41
C TYR A 41 -7.32 1.40 7.03
N ASP A 42 -7.51 1.71 5.75
CA ASP A 42 -7.73 3.09 5.31
C ASP A 42 -9.08 3.61 5.80
N LYS A 43 -10.16 2.82 5.68
CA LYS A 43 -11.46 3.19 6.25
C LYS A 43 -11.46 3.17 7.77
N ALA A 44 -10.75 2.24 8.39
CA ALA A 44 -10.60 2.22 9.84
C ALA A 44 -9.96 3.52 10.35
N LEU A 45 -8.86 3.97 9.72
CA LEU A 45 -8.20 5.22 10.05
C LEU A 45 -9.09 6.44 9.80
N GLU A 46 -9.83 6.48 8.69
CA GLU A 46 -10.79 7.55 8.39
C GLU A 46 -11.80 7.71 9.52
N LEU A 47 -12.42 6.60 9.97
CA LEU A 47 -13.42 6.64 11.03
C LEU A 47 -12.82 7.01 12.39
N LEU A 48 -11.64 6.50 12.75
CA LEU A 48 -10.98 6.86 14.01
C LEU A 48 -10.54 8.32 14.04
N GLN A 49 -10.03 8.84 12.91
CA GLN A 49 -9.71 10.26 12.79
C GLN A 49 -10.97 11.12 12.95
N ARG A 50 -12.10 10.67 12.39
CA ARG A 50 -13.38 11.34 12.59
C ARG A 50 -13.82 11.33 14.05
N VAL A 51 -13.68 10.21 14.76
CA VAL A 51 -13.93 10.13 16.21
C VAL A 51 -13.06 11.14 16.96
N LYS A 52 -11.75 11.16 16.68
CA LYS A 52 -10.80 12.08 17.31
C LYS A 52 -11.15 13.55 17.09
N VAL A 53 -11.55 13.93 15.88
CA VAL A 53 -11.83 15.33 15.51
C VAL A 53 -13.21 15.80 15.96
N GLU A 54 -14.25 14.99 15.74
CA GLU A 54 -15.65 15.39 16.02
C GLU A 54 -16.04 15.19 17.50
N TYR A 55 -15.34 14.29 18.22
CA TYR A 55 -15.69 13.86 19.58
C TYR A 55 -14.54 14.02 20.58
N LEU A 56 -13.68 15.04 20.41
CA LEU A 56 -12.42 15.28 21.14
C LEU A 56 -12.51 15.26 22.69
N GLU A 57 -13.70 15.44 23.26
CA GLU A 57 -13.94 15.47 24.72
C GLU A 57 -14.48 14.14 25.28
N THR A 58 -14.65 13.12 24.42
CA THR A 58 -15.16 11.79 24.79
C THR A 58 -14.02 10.88 25.21
N LYS A 59 -14.28 9.90 26.08
CA LYS A 59 -13.26 8.88 26.43
C LYS A 59 -12.95 7.99 25.24
N VAL A 60 -13.89 7.87 24.31
CA VAL A 60 -13.70 7.16 23.04
C VAL A 60 -12.67 7.86 22.15
N ALA A 61 -12.56 9.19 22.18
CA ALA A 61 -11.53 9.90 21.41
C ALA A 61 -10.11 9.58 21.88
N ASP A 62 -9.87 9.48 23.19
CA ASP A 62 -8.57 9.04 23.73
C ASP A 62 -8.21 7.62 23.26
N LYS A 63 -9.20 6.71 23.26
CA LYS A 63 -9.02 5.35 22.73
C LYS A 63 -8.75 5.36 21.23
N ALA A 64 -9.42 6.22 20.48
CA ALA A 64 -9.24 6.34 19.04
C ALA A 64 -7.83 6.80 18.69
N GLU A 65 -7.23 7.72 19.46
CA GLU A 65 -5.86 8.17 19.24
C GLU A 65 -4.83 7.03 19.35
N ILE A 66 -4.91 6.23 20.42
CA ILE A 66 -4.04 5.04 20.61
C ILE A 66 -4.25 4.03 19.48
N GLN A 67 -5.51 3.84 19.06
CA GLN A 67 -5.85 2.91 18.00
C GLN A 67 -5.34 3.37 16.62
N ILE A 68 -5.35 4.68 16.34
CA ILE A 68 -4.80 5.26 15.11
C ILE A 68 -3.32 4.90 15.00
N GLU A 69 -2.52 5.19 16.05
CA GLU A 69 -1.09 4.89 16.04
C GLU A 69 -0.83 3.40 15.82
N SER A 70 -1.61 2.54 16.48
CA SER A 70 -1.48 1.08 16.34
C SER A 70 -1.78 0.61 14.91
N ILE A 71 -2.83 1.12 14.29
CA ILE A 71 -3.22 0.76 12.91
C ILE A 71 -2.24 1.34 11.89
N GLU A 72 -1.76 2.57 12.09
CA GLU A 72 -0.74 3.17 11.21
C GLU A 72 0.55 2.34 11.21
N ASN A 73 1.04 1.97 12.40
CA ASN A 73 2.20 1.10 12.54
C ASN A 73 2.00 -0.26 11.85
N LEU A 74 0.84 -0.89 12.04
CA LEU A 74 0.51 -2.15 11.38
C LEU A 74 0.48 -2.01 9.86
N ARG A 75 -0.16 -0.96 9.35
CA ARG A 75 -0.23 -0.66 7.92
C ARG A 75 1.16 -0.47 7.32
N HIS A 76 2.03 0.29 7.99
CA HIS A 76 3.42 0.48 7.57
C HIS A 76 4.20 -0.84 7.51
N MET A 77 4.11 -1.66 8.55
CA MET A 77 4.77 -2.98 8.56
C MET A 77 4.30 -3.89 7.41
N LEU A 78 3.00 -3.89 7.10
CA LEU A 78 2.44 -4.69 6.01
C LEU A 78 2.95 -4.19 4.64
N MET A 79 2.99 -2.88 4.43
CA MET A 79 3.54 -2.28 3.21
C MET A 79 5.03 -2.59 3.04
N ASP A 80 5.81 -2.50 4.11
CA ASP A 80 7.24 -2.82 4.07
C ASP A 80 7.47 -4.30 3.78
N ASN A 81 6.65 -5.19 4.35
CA ASN A 81 6.70 -6.61 4.05
C ASN A 81 6.38 -6.89 2.57
N GLN A 82 5.34 -6.26 2.03
CA GLN A 82 4.96 -6.40 0.62
C GLN A 82 6.10 -5.91 -0.30
N ARG A 83 6.68 -4.74 0.00
CA ARG A 83 7.82 -4.20 -0.76
C ARG A 83 9.03 -5.13 -0.70
N ALA A 84 9.35 -5.68 0.46
CA ALA A 84 10.45 -6.64 0.61
C ALA A 84 10.24 -7.90 -0.25
N LYS A 85 9.01 -8.44 -0.28
CA LYS A 85 8.65 -9.58 -1.13
C LYS A 85 8.80 -9.27 -2.62
N ILE A 86 8.31 -8.10 -3.07
CA ILE A 86 8.43 -7.65 -4.46
C ILE A 86 9.92 -7.49 -4.82
N ASN A 87 10.72 -6.85 -3.97
CA ASN A 87 12.15 -6.67 -4.20
C ASN A 87 12.92 -7.99 -4.27
N GLN A 88 12.57 -8.98 -3.44
CA GLN A 88 13.15 -10.32 -3.52
C GLN A 88 12.83 -10.99 -4.86
N ARG A 89 11.59 -10.87 -5.34
CA ARG A 89 11.16 -11.39 -6.65
C ARG A 89 11.89 -10.70 -7.80
N PHE A 90 11.92 -9.37 -7.82
CA PHE A 90 12.66 -8.59 -8.81
C PHE A 90 14.13 -8.99 -8.87
N THR A 91 14.76 -9.22 -7.71
CA THR A 91 16.15 -9.67 -7.63
C THR A 91 16.35 -11.05 -8.27
N ARG A 92 15.44 -12.01 -8.04
CA ARG A 92 15.49 -13.34 -8.66
C ARG A 92 15.33 -13.27 -10.17
N ILE A 93 14.35 -12.49 -10.65
CA ILE A 93 14.13 -12.27 -12.09
C ILE A 93 15.34 -11.59 -12.72
N ALA A 94 15.86 -10.52 -12.10
CA ALA A 94 17.07 -9.81 -12.54
C ALA A 94 18.26 -10.76 -12.74
N LEU A 95 18.52 -11.62 -11.76
CA LEU A 95 19.60 -12.62 -11.86
C LEU A 95 19.39 -13.57 -13.04
N ALA A 96 18.16 -14.03 -13.27
CA ALA A 96 17.83 -14.89 -14.40
C ALA A 96 18.02 -14.17 -15.74
N LEU A 97 17.63 -12.90 -15.84
CA LEU A 97 17.83 -12.05 -17.01
C LEU A 97 19.32 -11.81 -17.28
N ASP A 98 20.11 -11.53 -16.25
CA ASP A 98 21.57 -11.34 -16.39
C ASP A 98 22.26 -12.61 -16.90
N ASN A 99 21.84 -13.77 -16.39
CA ASN A 99 22.32 -15.07 -16.87
C ASN A 99 21.90 -15.32 -18.33
N TYR A 100 20.67 -14.96 -18.70
CA TYR A 100 20.20 -15.01 -20.08
C TYR A 100 21.07 -14.14 -20.99
N LYS A 101 21.28 -12.86 -20.63
CA LYS A 101 22.13 -11.94 -21.41
C LYS A 101 23.56 -12.46 -21.54
N ARG A 102 24.13 -13.05 -20.49
CA ARG A 102 25.48 -13.65 -20.57
C ARG A 102 25.55 -14.77 -21.62
N ARG A 103 24.48 -15.56 -21.77
CA ARG A 103 24.40 -16.69 -22.70
C ARG A 103 24.07 -16.25 -24.13
N TYR A 104 23.14 -15.33 -24.30
CA TYR A 104 22.58 -14.94 -25.60
C TYR A 104 23.01 -13.54 -26.08
N ARG A 105 23.88 -12.87 -25.31
CA ARG A 105 24.44 -11.52 -25.54
C ARG A 105 23.45 -10.35 -25.49
N ALA A 106 22.15 -10.60 -25.54
CA ALA A 106 21.08 -9.63 -25.34
C ALA A 106 20.07 -10.11 -24.30
N TYR A 107 19.29 -9.19 -23.74
CA TYR A 107 18.14 -9.55 -22.91
C TYR A 107 16.97 -10.13 -23.74
N PRO A 108 16.04 -10.86 -23.12
CA PRO A 108 14.84 -11.35 -23.81
C PRO A 108 14.05 -10.21 -24.48
N LEU A 109 13.70 -10.36 -25.75
CA LEU A 109 12.87 -9.38 -26.45
C LEU A 109 11.42 -9.86 -26.57
N THR A 110 11.24 -11.17 -26.73
CA THR A 110 9.94 -11.79 -26.98
C THR A 110 9.48 -12.66 -25.82
N ILE A 111 8.19 -13.00 -25.81
CA ILE A 111 7.63 -13.98 -24.87
C ILE A 111 8.33 -15.34 -25.01
N GLU A 112 8.71 -15.73 -26.23
CA GLU A 112 9.42 -17.00 -26.45
C GLU A 112 10.85 -16.99 -25.90
N ASP A 113 11.48 -15.82 -25.81
CA ASP A 113 12.76 -15.67 -25.12
C ASP A 113 12.60 -15.79 -23.60
N LEU A 114 11.53 -15.22 -23.04
CA LEU A 114 11.22 -15.36 -21.61
C LEU A 114 10.95 -16.82 -21.22
N LYS A 115 10.37 -17.64 -22.11
CA LYS A 115 10.18 -19.08 -21.85
C LYS A 115 11.49 -19.87 -21.77
N LYS A 116 12.62 -19.31 -22.20
CA LYS A 116 13.95 -19.92 -22.06
C LYS A 116 14.59 -19.62 -20.69
N LEU A 117 13.98 -18.77 -19.87
CA LEU A 117 14.37 -18.60 -18.47
C LEU A 117 14.09 -19.90 -17.68
N PRO A 118 14.76 -20.11 -16.53
CA PRO A 118 14.48 -21.27 -15.69
C PRO A 118 12.99 -21.38 -15.34
N GLU A 119 12.46 -22.61 -15.36
CA GLU A 119 11.02 -22.86 -15.13
C GLU A 119 10.53 -22.36 -13.77
N ASP A 120 11.41 -22.29 -12.76
CA ASP A 120 11.11 -21.76 -11.43
C ASP A 120 11.01 -20.22 -11.36
N ILE A 121 11.44 -19.52 -12.42
CA ILE A 121 11.36 -18.05 -12.54
C ILE A 121 10.11 -17.61 -13.31
N VAL A 122 9.60 -18.42 -14.24
CA VAL A 122 8.39 -18.07 -15.02
C VAL A 122 7.17 -17.78 -14.11
N PRO A 123 6.94 -18.53 -13.01
CA PRO A 123 5.91 -18.19 -12.02
C PRO A 123 6.16 -16.88 -11.27
N ASP A 124 7.42 -16.42 -11.17
CA ASP A 124 7.75 -15.19 -10.43
C ASP A 124 7.31 -13.92 -11.16
N PHE A 125 6.87 -13.99 -12.42
CA PHE A 125 6.22 -12.89 -13.13
C PHE A 125 4.79 -12.61 -12.64
N LYS A 126 4.39 -13.25 -11.53
CA LYS A 126 3.21 -12.90 -10.74
C LYS A 126 3.61 -12.77 -9.28
N ASP A 127 3.03 -11.82 -8.57
CA ASP A 127 3.19 -11.72 -7.12
C ASP A 127 2.25 -12.70 -6.36
N ASP A 128 2.32 -12.69 -5.04
CA ASP A 128 1.52 -13.57 -4.15
C ASP A 128 0.00 -13.30 -4.27
N LEU A 129 -0.39 -12.14 -4.78
CA LEU A 129 -1.77 -11.71 -4.98
C LEU A 129 -2.25 -11.97 -6.42
N GLY A 130 -1.37 -12.51 -7.27
CA GLY A 130 -1.63 -12.76 -8.67
C GLY A 130 -1.44 -11.54 -9.57
N ASN A 131 -0.93 -10.42 -9.03
CA ASN A 131 -0.63 -9.23 -9.82
C ASN A 131 0.55 -9.53 -10.76
N GLN A 132 0.44 -9.05 -11.99
CA GLN A 132 1.44 -9.30 -13.01
C GLN A 132 2.66 -8.40 -12.83
N ILE A 133 3.86 -9.00 -12.90
CA ILE A 133 5.11 -8.27 -13.06
C ILE A 133 5.33 -8.06 -14.56
N PHE A 134 5.41 -6.80 -14.96
CA PHE A 134 5.70 -6.39 -16.32
C PHE A 134 7.20 -6.43 -16.55
N TYR A 135 7.59 -6.82 -17.76
CA TYR A 135 8.98 -6.84 -18.20
C TYR A 135 9.10 -6.16 -19.56
N ARG A 136 10.17 -5.38 -19.73
CA ARG A 136 10.55 -4.80 -21.02
C ARG A 136 12.06 -4.72 -21.14
N GLY A 137 12.63 -5.45 -22.11
CA GLY A 137 13.99 -5.20 -22.60
C GLY A 137 14.02 -3.91 -23.42
N TYR A 138 15.10 -3.14 -23.33
CA TYR A 138 15.31 -1.95 -24.15
C TYR A 138 16.80 -1.74 -24.46
N ALA A 139 17.09 -1.00 -25.52
CA ALA A 139 18.44 -0.69 -25.96
C ALA A 139 18.88 0.69 -25.45
N SER A 140 20.14 0.82 -25.02
CA SER A 140 20.80 2.11 -24.81
C SER A 140 20.91 2.88 -26.12
N GLU A 141 21.13 4.19 -26.03
CA GLU A 141 21.46 5.01 -27.20
C GLU A 141 22.67 4.42 -27.96
N GLY A 142 22.52 4.23 -29.27
CA GLY A 142 23.55 3.63 -30.13
C GLY A 142 23.61 2.11 -30.13
N VAL A 143 22.73 1.42 -29.38
CA VAL A 143 22.57 -0.04 -29.41
C VAL A 143 21.35 -0.42 -30.25
N SER A 144 21.40 -1.54 -30.95
CA SER A 144 20.28 -2.05 -31.75
C SER A 144 19.09 -2.43 -30.87
N GLU A 145 17.89 -2.00 -31.22
CA GLU A 145 16.65 -2.41 -30.53
C GLU A 145 16.40 -3.92 -30.58
N LEU A 146 16.97 -4.62 -31.55
CA LEU A 146 16.89 -6.08 -31.68
C LEU A 146 17.81 -6.81 -30.68
N GLU A 147 18.74 -6.09 -30.06
CA GLU A 147 19.73 -6.63 -29.11
C GLU A 147 19.72 -5.80 -27.82
N PRO A 148 18.60 -5.79 -27.07
CA PRO A 148 18.47 -4.96 -25.89
C PRO A 148 19.56 -5.27 -24.86
N ASP A 149 20.27 -4.24 -24.43
CA ASP A 149 21.34 -4.30 -23.45
C ASP A 149 20.88 -3.86 -22.05
N ASN A 150 19.62 -3.45 -21.90
CA ASN A 150 18.98 -3.11 -20.64
C ASN A 150 17.61 -3.75 -20.47
N TYR A 151 17.06 -3.68 -19.25
CA TYR A 151 15.68 -4.06 -18.98
C TYR A 151 15.04 -3.25 -17.86
N ALA A 152 13.72 -3.27 -17.85
CA ALA A 152 12.86 -2.78 -16.78
C ALA A 152 11.89 -3.87 -16.33
N LEU A 153 11.61 -3.88 -15.02
CA LEU A 153 10.53 -4.60 -14.38
C LEU A 153 9.59 -3.59 -13.71
N GLY A 154 8.29 -3.91 -13.69
CA GLY A 154 7.28 -3.09 -13.03
C GLY A 154 6.17 -3.91 -12.40
N CYS A 155 5.63 -3.44 -11.28
CA CYS A 155 4.42 -3.95 -10.65
C CYS A 155 3.55 -2.75 -10.27
N PHE A 156 2.28 -2.75 -10.65
CA PHE A 156 1.34 -1.63 -10.45
C PHE A 156 0.42 -1.86 -9.24
N GLY A 157 0.98 -2.33 -8.13
CA GLY A 157 0.22 -2.60 -6.91
C GLY A 157 -0.94 -3.59 -7.07
N SER A 158 -1.94 -3.46 -6.20
CA SER A 158 -3.08 -4.37 -6.10
C SER A 158 -4.23 -4.06 -7.08
N ASP A 159 -4.30 -2.83 -7.59
CA ASP A 159 -5.29 -2.42 -8.60
C ASP A 159 -4.82 -2.69 -10.04
N GLY A 160 -3.52 -2.91 -10.22
CA GLY A 160 -2.90 -3.17 -11.52
C GLY A 160 -2.86 -1.94 -12.42
N LEU A 161 -3.07 -0.75 -11.87
CA LEU A 161 -3.10 0.51 -12.62
C LEU A 161 -1.90 1.39 -12.23
N PRO A 162 -1.30 2.12 -13.17
CA PRO A 162 -0.19 2.99 -12.86
C PRO A 162 -0.61 4.10 -11.90
N GLY A 163 0.20 4.31 -10.86
CA GLY A 163 0.03 5.32 -9.84
C GLY A 163 -0.27 4.71 -8.46
N GLY A 164 -1.31 5.21 -7.80
CA GLY A 164 -1.74 4.71 -6.51
C GLY A 164 -0.85 5.09 -5.32
N LYS A 165 -1.29 4.65 -4.13
CA LYS A 165 -0.61 4.79 -2.84
C LYS A 165 -0.91 3.54 -2.01
N GLY A 166 -0.10 3.29 -0.98
CA GLY A 166 -0.36 2.16 -0.09
C GLY A 166 -0.17 0.83 -0.83
N LYS A 167 -1.19 -0.03 -0.75
CA LYS A 167 -1.24 -1.34 -1.44
C LYS A 167 -1.33 -1.25 -2.97
N ASP A 168 -1.69 -0.08 -3.49
CA ASP A 168 -1.81 0.21 -4.91
C ASP A 168 -0.58 0.96 -5.44
N SER A 169 0.49 1.06 -4.64
CA SER A 169 1.72 1.75 -5.05
C SER A 169 2.44 0.98 -6.16
N ASP A 170 2.92 1.72 -7.15
CA ASP A 170 3.83 1.20 -8.17
C ASP A 170 5.22 0.86 -7.60
N TYR A 171 5.82 -0.19 -8.16
CA TYR A 171 7.20 -0.60 -7.90
C TYR A 171 7.93 -0.84 -9.21
N PHE A 172 9.11 -0.21 -9.36
CA PHE A 172 9.91 -0.30 -10.58
C PHE A 172 11.34 -0.74 -10.29
N TYR A 173 11.89 -1.51 -11.22
CA TYR A 173 13.25 -2.02 -11.15
C TYR A 173 13.91 -1.91 -12.52
N GLN A 174 15.09 -1.33 -12.59
CA GLN A 174 15.79 -1.09 -13.84
C GLN A 174 17.24 -1.53 -13.68
N ASN A 175 17.68 -2.45 -14.53
CA ASN A 175 19.06 -2.95 -14.56
C ASN A 175 19.64 -3.32 -13.18
N GLY A 176 18.89 -4.10 -12.39
CA GLY A 176 19.36 -4.57 -11.09
C GLY A 176 19.17 -3.56 -9.94
N LYS A 177 18.44 -2.46 -10.13
CA LYS A 177 18.23 -1.43 -9.10
C LYS A 177 16.78 -0.97 -9.03
N GLU A 178 16.31 -0.71 -7.81
CA GLU A 178 15.00 -0.08 -7.59
C GLU A 178 15.04 1.39 -8.05
N VAL A 179 14.00 1.83 -8.76
CA VAL A 179 13.86 3.20 -9.26
C VAL A 179 12.48 3.74 -8.92
N SER A 180 12.35 5.06 -8.74
CA SER A 180 11.06 5.69 -8.42
C SER A 180 10.14 5.85 -9.63
N HIS A 181 10.70 5.84 -10.84
CA HIS A 181 10.00 5.91 -12.11
C HIS A 181 10.85 5.25 -13.19
N LEU A 182 10.20 4.68 -14.21
CA LEU A 182 10.90 4.09 -15.35
C LEU A 182 11.40 5.19 -16.29
N ALA A 183 12.71 5.23 -16.50
CA ALA A 183 13.34 6.05 -17.53
C ALA A 183 13.66 5.16 -18.73
N LEU A 184 12.66 4.98 -19.61
CA LEU A 184 12.84 4.25 -20.87
C LEU A 184 13.21 5.23 -21.98
N PRO A 185 14.21 4.91 -22.82
CA PRO A 185 14.44 5.66 -24.05
C PRO A 185 13.20 5.58 -24.95
N ASN A 186 12.89 6.70 -25.62
CA ASN A 186 11.76 6.83 -26.53
C ASN A 186 11.93 5.96 -27.78
#